data_AF-A0A6P5RNS8-F1
#
_entry.id   AF-A0A6P5RNS8-F1
#
_cell.length_a   1.000
_cell.length_b   1.000
_cell.length_c   1.000
_cell.angle_alpha   90.00
_cell.angle_beta   90.00
_cell.angle_gamma   90.00
#
_symmetry.space_group_name_H-M   'P 1'
#
loop_
_entity.id
_entity.type
_entity.pdbx_description
1 polymer ?
#
loop_
_entity_poly.entity_id
_entity_poly.type
_entity_poly.pdbx_seq_one_letter_code
_entity_poly.pdbx_strand_id
1 'polypeptide(L)'
;MHVSSETLWSDIQEFAKLKYQFELPEDARTHVKKDSVIRNLCQKVGITIAARRYDLNSAAPFQISDILNLQPVVKHSVPVCSEAKDLVETGKIQLAEVCTVLCCLSMILQRICILVL
;
A
#
# COMPACT_ATOMS: atom_id res chain seq x y z
N MET A 1 -15.34 -9.90 -10.14
CA MET A 1 -15.68 -9.70 -8.72
C MET A 1 -16.89 -8.78 -8.66
N HIS A 2 -18.06 -9.31 -8.30
CA HIS A 2 -19.30 -8.54 -8.22
C HIS A 2 -19.40 -7.96 -6.80
N VAL A 3 -19.17 -6.65 -6.68
CA VAL A 3 -19.20 -5.96 -5.39
C VAL A 3 -20.64 -5.53 -5.11
N SER A 4 -21.27 -6.08 -4.07
CA SER A 4 -22.62 -5.69 -3.64
C SER A 4 -22.55 -4.85 -2.36
N SER A 5 -23.62 -4.10 -2.06
CA SER A 5 -23.66 -3.29 -0.84
C SER A 5 -23.62 -4.14 0.44
N GLU A 6 -24.17 -5.35 0.39
CA GLU A 6 -24.19 -6.25 1.56
C GLU A 6 -22.83 -6.88 1.78
N THR A 7 -22.17 -7.36 0.72
CA THR A 7 -20.83 -7.95 0.84
C THR A 7 -19.83 -6.92 1.36
N LEU A 8 -19.87 -5.68 0.85
CA LEU A 8 -19.00 -4.60 1.33
C LEU A 8 -19.22 -4.30 2.81
N TRP A 9 -20.46 -4.32 3.28
CA TRP A 9 -20.75 -4.03 4.67
C TRP A 9 -20.23 -5.14 5.59
N SER A 10 -20.42 -6.40 5.21
CA SER A 10 -19.85 -7.55 5.92
C SER A 10 -18.32 -7.47 6.00
N ASP A 11 -17.66 -7.13 4.88
CA ASP A 11 -16.19 -6.97 4.84
C ASP A 11 -15.71 -5.86 5.80
N ILE A 12 -16.44 -4.74 5.89
CA ILE A 12 -16.13 -3.64 6.82
C ILE A 12 -16.27 -4.10 8.27
N GLN A 13 -17.33 -4.85 8.58
CA GLN A 13 -17.55 -5.39 9.94
C GLN A 13 -16.45 -6.37 10.33
N GLU A 14 -16.11 -7.29 9.44
CA GLU A 14 -15.03 -8.26 9.66
C GLU A 14 -13.69 -7.54 9.85
N PHE A 15 -13.37 -6.57 8.99
CA PHE A 15 -12.15 -5.77 9.09
C PHE A 15 -12.05 -5.02 10.43
N ALA A 16 -13.15 -4.40 10.88
CA ALA A 16 -13.17 -3.67 12.14
C ALA A 16 -12.92 -4.61 13.34
N LYS A 17 -13.55 -5.79 13.33
CA LYS A 17 -13.35 -6.82 14.36
C LYS A 17 -11.92 -7.34 14.37
N LEU A 18 -11.38 -7.73 13.21
CA LEU A 18 -10.03 -8.27 13.12
C LEU A 18 -8.95 -7.25 13.48
N LYS A 19 -9.09 -6.00 13.03
CA LYS A 19 -8.05 -4.97 13.19
C LYS A 19 -8.12 -4.24 14.53
N TYR A 20 -9.34 -3.93 14.99
CA TYR A 20 -9.55 -3.07 16.16
C TYR A 20 -10.18 -3.82 17.34
N GLN A 21 -10.51 -5.11 17.19
CA GLN A 21 -11.25 -5.88 18.19
C GLN A 21 -12.56 -5.18 18.59
N PHE A 22 -13.18 -4.51 17.63
CA PHE A 22 -14.38 -3.71 17.84
C PHE A 22 -15.53 -4.24 16.98
N GLU A 23 -16.64 -4.56 17.64
CA GLU A 23 -17.88 -4.96 16.96
C GLU A 23 -18.72 -3.71 16.65
N LEU A 24 -19.00 -3.49 15.36
CA LEU A 24 -19.81 -2.37 14.93
C LEU A 24 -21.27 -2.58 15.36
N PRO A 25 -21.94 -1.56 15.91
CA PRO A 25 -23.36 -1.65 16.23
C PRO A 25 -24.21 -1.75 14.96
N GLU A 26 -25.43 -2.30 15.08
CA GLU A 26 -26.32 -2.54 13.93
C GLU A 26 -26.69 -1.25 13.17
N ASP A 27 -26.77 -0.13 13.89
CA ASP A 27 -27.06 1.19 13.35
C ASP A 27 -25.83 1.90 12.76
N ALA A 28 -24.62 1.32 12.83
CA ALA A 28 -23.40 1.97 12.34
C ALA A 28 -23.51 2.38 10.86
N ARG A 29 -24.25 1.60 10.05
CA ARG A 29 -24.45 1.85 8.62
C ARG A 29 -25.20 3.15 8.34
N THR A 30 -26.13 3.53 9.20
CA THR A 30 -26.93 4.77 9.03
C THR A 30 -26.14 6.01 9.44
N HIS A 31 -25.18 5.85 10.34
CA HIS A 31 -24.33 6.93 10.86
C HIS A 31 -23.15 7.28 9.96
N VAL A 32 -22.89 6.52 8.90
CA VAL A 32 -21.79 6.76 7.96
C VAL A 32 -21.92 8.14 7.31
N LYS A 33 -20.86 8.96 7.45
CA LYS A 33 -20.75 10.28 6.82
C LYS A 33 -20.40 10.14 5.34
N LYS A 34 -21.41 9.88 4.51
CA LYS A 34 -21.26 9.61 3.06
C LYS A 34 -20.45 10.69 2.31
N ASP A 35 -20.68 11.97 2.61
CA ASP A 35 -19.93 13.09 2.01
C ASP A 35 -18.43 12.99 2.27
N SER A 36 -18.03 12.59 3.48
CA SER A 36 -16.63 12.46 3.87
C SER A 36 -15.98 11.27 3.17
N VAL A 37 -16.71 10.16 3.05
CA VAL A 37 -16.26 8.95 2.36
C VAL A 37 -16.01 9.25 0.87
N ILE A 38 -16.92 9.94 0.20
CA ILE A 38 -16.79 10.29 -1.22
C ILE A 38 -15.61 11.23 -1.43
N ARG A 39 -15.48 12.28 -0.61
CA ARG A 39 -14.33 13.20 -0.70
C ARG A 39 -13.01 12.45 -0.55
N ASN A 40 -12.92 11.55 0.43
CA ASN A 40 -11.73 10.74 0.65
C ASN A 40 -11.45 9.79 -0.53
N LEU A 41 -12.49 9.16 -1.08
CA LEU A 41 -12.38 8.29 -2.23
C LEU A 41 -11.86 9.05 -3.45
N CYS A 42 -12.45 10.21 -3.77
CA CYS A 42 -12.03 11.07 -4.88
C CYS A 42 -10.55 11.44 -4.75
N GLN A 43 -10.11 11.87 -3.56
CA GLN A 43 -8.71 12.22 -3.32
C GLN A 43 -7.76 11.03 -3.54
N LYS A 44 -8.13 9.82 -3.07
CA LYS A 44 -7.33 8.60 -3.27
C LYS A 44 -7.18 8.21 -4.74
N VAL A 45 -8.13 8.58 -5.59
CA VAL A 45 -8.07 8.31 -7.03
C VAL A 45 -7.55 9.50 -7.86
N GLY A 46 -7.10 10.58 -7.22
CA GLY A 46 -6.54 11.75 -7.89
C GLY A 46 -7.57 12.76 -8.38
N ILE A 47 -8.80 12.71 -7.88
CA ILE A 47 -9.86 13.65 -8.24
C ILE A 47 -10.05 14.63 -7.09
N THR A 48 -9.95 15.93 -7.37
CA THR A 48 -10.31 16.98 -6.43
C THR A 48 -11.71 17.49 -6.74
N ILE A 49 -12.63 17.33 -5.80
CA ILE A 49 -14.02 17.78 -5.91
C ILE A 49 -14.31 18.99 -5.02
N ALA A 50 -15.30 19.80 -5.41
CA ALA A 50 -15.74 20.98 -4.68
C ALA A 50 -16.14 20.67 -3.21
N ALA A 51 -15.94 21.66 -2.34
CA ALA A 51 -16.32 21.59 -0.94
C ALA A 51 -17.80 21.95 -0.75
N ARG A 52 -18.71 21.00 -1.03
CA ARG A 52 -20.15 21.16 -0.78
C ARG A 52 -20.80 19.87 -0.28
N ARG A 53 -22.06 19.98 0.16
CA ARG A 53 -22.91 18.85 0.50
C ARG A 53 -23.51 18.27 -0.79
N TYR A 54 -23.36 16.98 -1.01
CA TYR A 54 -23.86 16.29 -2.20
C TYR A 54 -25.14 15.52 -1.84
N ASP A 55 -26.20 15.69 -2.64
CA ASP A 55 -27.38 14.84 -2.50
C ASP A 55 -27.18 13.56 -3.30
N LEU A 56 -26.75 12.51 -2.60
CA LEU A 56 -26.46 11.20 -3.18
C LEU A 56 -27.70 10.39 -3.54
N ASN A 57 -28.90 10.86 -3.17
CA ASN A 57 -30.16 10.23 -3.58
C ASN A 57 -30.69 10.82 -4.90
N SER A 58 -30.10 11.90 -5.40
CA SER A 58 -30.42 12.49 -6.69
C SER A 58 -30.00 11.58 -7.84
N ALA A 59 -30.70 11.67 -8.98
CA ALA A 59 -30.32 10.98 -10.21
C ALA A 59 -28.96 11.45 -10.77
N ALA A 60 -28.54 12.68 -10.45
CA ALA A 60 -27.28 13.27 -10.89
C ALA A 60 -26.59 14.03 -9.73
N PRO A 61 -25.98 13.30 -8.77
CA PRO A 61 -25.39 13.89 -7.57
C PRO A 61 -24.17 14.77 -7.86
N PHE A 62 -23.48 14.52 -8.99
CA PHE A 62 -22.29 15.26 -9.40
C PHE A 62 -22.52 15.99 -10.71
N GLN A 63 -21.97 17.20 -10.80
CA GLN A 63 -21.93 18.01 -12.01
C GLN A 63 -20.46 18.16 -12.46
N ILE A 64 -20.25 18.41 -13.76
CA ILE A 64 -18.89 18.59 -14.31
C ILE A 64 -18.15 19.74 -13.61
N SER A 65 -18.88 20.80 -13.26
CA SER A 65 -18.38 21.96 -12.52
C SER A 65 -17.88 21.62 -11.10
N ASP A 66 -18.14 20.42 -10.59
CA ASP A 66 -17.68 19.98 -9.28
C ASP A 66 -16.24 19.49 -9.29
N ILE A 67 -15.70 19.16 -10.47
CA ILE A 67 -14.34 18.66 -10.63
C ILE A 67 -13.41 19.87 -10.71
N LEU A 68 -12.66 20.09 -9.64
CA LEU A 68 -11.72 21.21 -9.54
C LEU A 68 -10.34 20.86 -10.10
N ASN A 69 -9.92 19.60 -9.99
CA ASN A 69 -8.63 19.15 -10.50
C ASN A 69 -8.59 17.63 -10.71
N LEU A 70 -7.75 17.19 -11.64
CA LEU A 70 -7.42 15.79 -11.90
C LEU A 70 -5.90 15.61 -11.86
N GLN A 71 -5.43 14.75 -10.96
CA GLN A 71 -4.04 14.41 -10.79
C GLN A 71 -3.83 12.93 -11.11
N PRO A 72 -2.84 12.57 -11.95
CA PRO A 72 -2.53 11.17 -12.19
C PRO A 72 -2.04 10.50 -10.90
N VAL A 73 -2.62 9.35 -10.56
CA VAL A 73 -2.20 8.50 -9.44
C VAL A 73 -1.63 7.21 -9.99
N VAL A 74 -0.35 6.95 -9.70
CA VAL A 74 0.33 5.71 -10.08
C VAL A 74 -0.15 4.59 -9.16
N LYS A 75 -1.01 3.70 -9.68
CA LYS A 75 -1.59 2.56 -8.92
C LYS A 75 -0.65 1.35 -8.83
N HIS A 76 0.25 1.20 -9.80
CA HIS A 76 1.23 0.11 -9.85
C HIS A 76 2.62 0.71 -9.97
N SER A 77 3.30 0.88 -8.84
CA SER A 77 4.70 1.35 -8.80
C SER A 77 5.70 0.19 -8.77
N VAL A 78 5.31 -1.02 -9.20
CA VAL A 78 6.27 -2.10 -9.45
C VAL A 78 6.37 -2.27 -10.95
N PRO A 79 7.22 -1.50 -11.65
CA PRO A 79 7.75 -2.00 -12.91
C PRO A 79 8.48 -3.30 -12.55
N VAL A 80 7.93 -4.44 -12.96
CA VAL A 80 8.62 -5.72 -12.83
C VAL A 80 9.68 -5.75 -13.92
N CYS A 81 10.75 -4.99 -13.73
CA CYS A 81 11.91 -5.00 -14.61
C CYS A 81 12.78 -6.20 -14.21
N SER A 82 12.83 -7.22 -15.06
CA SER A 82 13.68 -8.40 -14.84
C SER A 82 15.14 -7.98 -14.67
N GLU A 83 15.62 -7.02 -15.45
CA GLU A 83 16.99 -6.51 -15.40
C GLU A 83 17.31 -5.88 -14.03
N ALA A 84 16.38 -5.11 -13.45
CA ALA A 84 16.56 -4.53 -12.11
C ALA A 84 16.58 -5.61 -11.01
N LYS A 85 15.81 -6.69 -11.16
CA LYS A 85 15.86 -7.84 -10.25
C LYS A 85 17.19 -8.59 -10.37
N ASP A 86 17.62 -8.86 -11.60
CA ASP A 86 18.86 -9.58 -11.87
C ASP A 86 20.09 -8.81 -11.38
N LEU A 87 20.11 -7.48 -11.52
CA LEU A 87 21.16 -6.62 -10.98
C LEU A 87 21.21 -6.65 -9.45
N VAL A 88 20.06 -6.66 -8.77
CA VAL A 88 19.99 -6.73 -7.30
C VAL A 88 20.44 -8.10 -6.79
N GLU A 89 20.04 -9.19 -7.44
CA GLU A 89 20.50 -10.54 -7.08
C GLU A 89 22.00 -10.71 -7.34
N THR A 90 22.51 -10.19 -8.46
CA THR A 90 23.96 -10.18 -8.76
C THR A 90 24.73 -9.39 -7.70
N GLY A 91 24.23 -8.22 -7.29
CA GLY A 91 24.84 -7.40 -6.23
C GLY A 91 24.92 -8.11 -4.89
N LYS A 92 23.88 -8.90 -4.51
CA LYS A 92 23.89 -9.71 -3.28
C LYS A 92 24.96 -10.81 -3.32
N ILE A 93 25.07 -11.51 -4.46
CA ILE A 93 26.06 -12.58 -4.65
C ILE A 93 27.47 -12.00 -4.53
N GLN A 94 27.75 -10.89 -5.22
CA GLN A 94 29.07 -10.23 -5.16
C GLN A 94 29.41 -9.73 -3.74
N LEU A 95 28.43 -9.21 -2.99
CA LEU A 95 28.64 -8.81 -1.59
C LEU A 95 28.97 -10.02 -0.70
N ALA A 96 28.30 -11.16 -0.91
CA ALA A 96 28.54 -12.38 -0.15
C ALA A 96 29.92 -13.00 -0.44
N GLU A 97 30.38 -12.94 -1.69
CA GLU A 97 31.72 -13.38 -2.07
C GLU A 97 32.81 -12.53 -1.41
N VAL A 98 32.68 -11.20 -1.42
CA VAL A 98 33.63 -10.30 -0.75
C VAL A 98 33.70 -10.57 0.76
N CYS A 99 32.55 -10.84 1.40
CA CYS A 99 32.50 -11.21 2.81
C CYS A 99 33.18 -12.56 3.11
N THR A 100 33.10 -13.51 2.18
CA THR A 100 33.74 -14.82 2.30
C THR A 100 35.26 -14.74 2.12
N VAL A 101 35.74 -13.90 1.20
CA VAL A 101 37.17 -13.69 0.96
C VAL A 101 37.83 -12.97 2.15
N LEU A 102 37.18 -11.96 2.75
CA LEU A 102 37.67 -11.33 3.98
C LEU A 102 37.74 -12.33 5.15
N CYS A 103 36.72 -13.18 5.29
CA CYS A 103 36.69 -14.22 6.31
C CYS A 103 37.84 -15.23 6.11
N CYS A 104 38.07 -15.68 4.87
CA CYS A 104 39.20 -16.56 4.53
C CYS A 104 40.57 -15.91 4.80
N LEU A 105 40.77 -14.63 4.47
CA LEU A 105 42.03 -13.93 4.80
C LEU A 105 42.24 -13.81 6.31
N SER A 106 41.20 -13.54 7.08
CA SER A 106 41.30 -13.50 8.55
C SER A 106 41.66 -14.87 9.15
N MET A 107 41.09 -15.96 8.62
CA MET A 107 41.42 -17.33 9.04
C MET A 107 42.85 -17.76 8.66
N ILE A 108 43.37 -17.30 7.52
CA ILE A 108 44.74 -17.58 7.09
C ILE A 108 45.75 -16.82 7.95
N LEU A 109 45.50 -15.53 8.23
CA LEU A 109 46.34 -14.71 9.12
C LEU A 109 46.38 -15.27 10.55
N GLN A 110 45.26 -15.78 11.07
CA GLN A 110 45.19 -16.34 12.42
C GLN A 110 45.91 -17.70 12.53
N ARG A 111 45.95 -18.50 11.44
CA ARG A 111 46.77 -19.73 11.37
C ARG A 111 48.27 -19.44 11.26
N ILE A 112 48.67 -18.37 10.56
CA ILE A 112 50.08 -17.97 10.48
C ILE A 112 50.60 -17.46 11.83
N CYS A 113 49.79 -16.70 12.59
CA CYS A 113 50.16 -16.24 13.93
C CYS A 113 50.37 -17.37 14.96
N ILE A 114 49.64 -18.48 14.86
CA ILE A 114 49.79 -19.64 15.76
C ILE A 114 51.04 -20.48 15.44
N LEU A 115 51.56 -20.38 14.21
CA LEU A 115 52.73 -21.17 13.78
C LEU A 115 54.09 -20.49 14.09
N VAL A 116 54.07 -19.20 14.45
CA VAL A 116 55.27 -18.37 14.70
C VAL A 116 55.46 -18.06 16.20
N LEU A 117 54.57 -18.57 17.06
CA LEU A 117 54.63 -18.56 18.53
C LEU A 117 54.85 -19.99 19.05
#